data_AF-A0A5Y6P9I5-F1
#
_entry.id   AF-A0A5Y6P9I5-F1
#
_cell.length_a   1.000
_cell.length_b   1.000
_cell.length_c   1.000
_cell.angle_alpha   90.00
_cell.angle_beta   90.00
_cell.angle_gamma   90.00
#
_symmetry.space_group_name_H-M   'P 1'
#
loop_
_entity.id
_entity.type
_entity.pdbx_description
1 polymer ?
#
loop_
_entity_poly.entity_id
_entity_poly.type
_entity_poly.pdbx_seq_one_letter_code
_entity_poly.pdbx_strand_id
1 'polypeptide(L)'
;MITYSNLSDVKKRIEDEFTHRNAECDKYDYLIAITCGAIAGIMDIFLVGNPKDSYLGKKVDKTVEKMTQKFAQLCGWDKQKALDKNKDLTKSAIAFLENKFKINYDQTTTNGRNGTNGKVDNLSMKNHHLKSIGHSPDIFGLFVSIVNQFTNTSTFVSNGKIITIDTNTFELQGGNFIAKIFCGFFNWFGHLASDWCGSSGGKERGAGIPMPFYNLFLLCDFGNFGQHRQTLAQIATQVFEQGYDLRHGVTMSIPVMINEMLIRFMYIIKAKFYHKKEWKECIPKDDIPELNKMLLIGSGTFLLIDTGGAWIKSKNPITNPVVFLSEINLINVIRFSTLILK
;
A
#
# COMPACT_ATOMS: atom_id res chain seq x y z
N MET A 1 -13.74 3.25 42.57
CA MET A 1 -15.15 3.64 42.77
C MET A 1 -15.42 4.80 41.81
N ILE A 2 -16.08 4.55 40.68
CA ILE A 2 -16.36 5.57 39.67
C ILE A 2 -17.54 6.39 40.19
N THR A 3 -17.36 7.68 40.44
CA THR A 3 -18.42 8.60 40.88
C THR A 3 -19.44 8.83 39.75
N TYR A 4 -20.69 9.13 40.11
CA TYR A 4 -21.77 9.36 39.13
C TYR A 4 -21.45 10.44 38.08
N SER A 5 -20.62 11.44 38.42
CA SER A 5 -20.12 12.46 37.48
C SER A 5 -19.22 11.87 36.38
N ASN A 6 -18.37 10.90 36.72
CA ASN A 6 -17.54 10.19 35.74
C ASN A 6 -18.39 9.29 34.84
N LEU A 7 -19.52 8.76 35.34
CA LEU A 7 -20.40 7.92 34.53
C LEU A 7 -21.17 8.75 33.49
N SER A 8 -21.64 9.95 33.85
CA SER A 8 -22.28 10.86 32.90
C SER A 8 -21.31 11.39 31.85
N ASP A 9 -20.06 11.70 32.24
CA ASP A 9 -19.05 12.15 31.30
C ASP A 9 -18.58 11.05 30.36
N VAL A 10 -18.42 9.81 30.87
CA VAL A 10 -18.13 8.64 30.04
C VAL A 10 -19.30 8.33 29.12
N LYS A 11 -20.54 8.39 29.61
CA LYS A 11 -21.73 8.16 28.79
C LYS A 11 -21.89 9.24 27.71
N LYS A 12 -21.62 10.50 28.05
CA LYS A 12 -21.61 11.60 27.09
C LYS A 12 -20.48 11.46 26.07
N ARG A 13 -19.29 11.01 26.46
CA ARG A 13 -18.22 10.69 25.52
C ARG A 13 -18.58 9.53 24.62
N ILE A 14 -19.19 8.47 25.17
CA ILE A 14 -19.68 7.35 24.37
C ILE A 14 -20.78 7.82 23.41
N GLU A 15 -21.70 8.69 23.84
CA GLU A 15 -22.71 9.26 22.96
C GLU A 15 -22.06 10.21 21.92
N ASP A 16 -21.13 11.08 22.29
CA ASP A 16 -20.47 11.99 21.34
C ASP A 16 -19.52 11.27 20.36
N GLU A 17 -18.93 10.13 20.75
CA GLU A 17 -18.02 9.31 19.95
C GLU A 17 -18.72 8.20 19.15
N PHE A 18 -19.84 7.65 19.64
CA PHE A 18 -20.54 6.51 19.01
C PHE A 18 -21.94 6.85 18.51
N THR A 19 -22.49 8.02 18.81
CA THR A 19 -23.70 8.51 18.13
C THR A 19 -23.24 9.28 16.90
N HIS A 20 -23.54 8.73 15.72
CA HIS A 20 -23.33 9.43 14.46
C HIS A 20 -23.98 10.82 14.57
N ARG A 21 -23.16 11.88 14.66
CA ARG A 21 -23.69 13.25 14.75
C ARG A 21 -24.61 13.46 13.56
N ASN A 22 -25.87 13.84 13.82
CA ASN A 22 -26.85 14.06 12.78
C ASN A 22 -26.31 15.13 11.81
N ALA A 23 -25.86 14.67 10.65
CA ALA A 23 -25.39 15.53 9.59
C ALA A 23 -26.59 16.04 8.78
N GLU A 24 -26.81 17.35 8.81
CA GLU A 24 -27.91 18.02 8.12
C GLU A 24 -27.55 18.32 6.66
N CYS A 25 -27.24 17.27 5.90
CA CYS A 25 -26.95 17.41 4.46
C CYS A 25 -28.21 17.76 3.68
N ASP A 26 -28.11 18.77 2.81
CA ASP A 26 -29.14 19.08 1.83
C ASP A 26 -28.90 18.37 0.48
N LYS A 27 -29.85 18.51 -0.44
CA LYS A 27 -29.79 17.88 -1.77
C LYS A 27 -28.52 18.22 -2.56
N TYR A 28 -27.92 19.39 -2.36
CA TYR A 28 -26.71 19.80 -3.07
C TYR A 28 -25.47 19.09 -2.49
N ASP A 29 -25.44 18.81 -1.19
CA ASP A 29 -24.35 18.04 -0.58
C ASP A 29 -24.29 16.63 -1.17
N TYR A 30 -25.45 15.96 -1.27
CA TYR A 30 -25.53 14.64 -1.92
C TYR A 30 -25.13 14.71 -3.40
N LEU A 31 -25.64 15.70 -4.15
CA LEU A 31 -25.31 15.85 -5.56
C LEU A 31 -23.81 16.08 -5.79
N ILE A 32 -23.18 16.94 -5.00
CA ILE A 32 -21.73 17.19 -5.04
C ILE A 32 -20.99 15.90 -4.75
N ALA A 33 -21.29 15.24 -3.62
CA ALA A 33 -20.61 14.03 -3.19
C ALA A 33 -20.68 12.91 -4.23
N ILE A 34 -21.87 12.62 -4.76
CA ILE A 34 -22.09 11.60 -5.79
C ILE A 34 -21.32 11.96 -7.06
N THR A 35 -21.37 13.22 -7.50
CA THR A 35 -20.69 13.66 -8.73
C THR A 35 -19.16 13.52 -8.60
N CYS A 36 -18.59 13.97 -7.49
CA CYS A 36 -17.15 13.83 -7.23
C CYS A 36 -16.72 12.36 -7.14
N GLY A 37 -17.50 11.53 -6.45
CA GLY A 37 -17.27 10.09 -6.36
C GLY A 37 -17.33 9.41 -7.73
N ALA A 38 -18.29 9.82 -8.57
CA ALA A 38 -18.42 9.31 -9.93
C ALA A 38 -17.22 9.67 -10.82
N ILE A 39 -16.75 10.92 -10.75
CA ILE A 39 -15.53 11.36 -11.45
C ILE A 39 -14.35 10.49 -11.03
N ALA A 40 -14.15 10.28 -9.73
CA ALA A 40 -13.04 9.49 -9.21
C ALA A 40 -13.13 8.01 -9.63
N GLY A 41 -14.31 7.38 -9.59
CA GLY A 41 -14.50 6.00 -10.04
C GLY A 41 -14.27 5.82 -11.54
N ILE A 42 -14.70 6.77 -12.37
CA ILE A 42 -14.39 6.76 -13.81
C ILE A 42 -12.88 6.91 -14.03
N MET A 43 -12.23 7.85 -13.33
CA MET A 43 -10.78 8.01 -13.41
C MET A 43 -10.04 6.74 -13.02
N ASP A 44 -10.48 6.05 -11.98
CA ASP A 44 -9.87 4.82 -11.53
C ASP A 44 -9.96 3.71 -12.60
N ILE A 45 -11.16 3.46 -13.14
CA ILE A 45 -11.38 2.43 -14.17
C ILE A 45 -10.50 2.63 -15.41
N PHE A 46 -10.35 3.88 -15.89
CA PHE A 46 -9.69 4.19 -17.15
C PHE A 46 -8.22 4.58 -17.02
N LEU A 47 -7.80 5.15 -15.88
CA LEU A 47 -6.44 5.68 -15.70
C LEU A 47 -5.61 4.85 -14.72
N VAL A 48 -6.25 4.22 -13.72
CA VAL A 48 -5.60 3.32 -12.77
C VAL A 48 -5.71 1.88 -13.29
N GLY A 49 -6.91 1.28 -13.28
CA GLY A 49 -7.17 -0.10 -13.71
C GLY A 49 -6.22 -1.14 -13.10
N ASN A 50 -6.09 -2.31 -13.73
CA ASN A 50 -5.09 -3.28 -13.28
C ASN A 50 -3.64 -2.78 -13.44
N PRO A 51 -2.69 -3.28 -12.62
CA PRO A 51 -1.31 -2.84 -12.67
C PRO A 51 -0.60 -3.02 -14.03
N LYS A 52 -1.01 -3.97 -14.86
CA LYS A 52 -0.36 -4.28 -16.15
C LYS A 52 -0.74 -3.29 -17.25
N ASP A 53 -1.99 -2.84 -17.24
CA ASP A 53 -2.56 -1.95 -18.26
C ASP A 53 -2.64 -0.49 -17.80
N SER A 54 -2.24 -0.20 -16.56
CA SER A 54 -2.34 1.12 -15.94
C SER A 54 -1.64 2.25 -16.70
N TYR A 55 -2.38 3.30 -17.05
CA TYR A 55 -1.82 4.50 -17.68
C TYR A 55 -1.06 5.38 -16.66
N LEU A 56 -1.67 5.64 -15.51
CA LEU A 56 -1.02 6.41 -14.44
C LEU A 56 0.10 5.58 -13.78
N GLY A 57 -0.06 4.26 -13.67
CA GLY A 57 0.95 3.36 -13.12
C GLY A 57 2.29 3.48 -13.85
N LYS A 58 2.28 3.55 -15.19
CA LYS A 58 3.50 3.77 -16.00
C LYS A 58 4.20 5.11 -15.69
N LYS A 59 3.45 6.14 -15.31
CA LYS A 59 4.03 7.44 -14.91
C LYS A 59 4.58 7.39 -13.48
N VAL A 60 3.88 6.70 -12.58
CA VAL A 60 4.35 6.45 -11.21
C VAL A 60 5.64 5.64 -11.23
N ASP A 61 5.70 4.56 -12.00
CA ASP A 61 6.91 3.73 -12.16
C ASP A 61 8.11 4.59 -12.59
N LYS A 62 7.98 5.43 -13.64
CA LYS A 62 9.05 6.35 -14.07
C LYS A 62 9.46 7.36 -12.99
N THR A 63 8.53 7.78 -12.15
CA THR A 63 8.80 8.70 -11.04
C THR A 63 9.59 8.00 -9.95
N VAL A 64 9.18 6.78 -9.61
CA VAL A 64 9.86 5.91 -8.65
C VAL A 64 11.28 5.60 -9.12
N GLU A 65 11.49 5.26 -10.39
CA GLU A 65 12.83 5.06 -10.97
C GLU A 65 13.75 6.28 -10.76
N LYS A 66 13.24 7.49 -11.03
CA LYS A 66 13.98 8.73 -10.81
C LYS A 66 14.26 8.98 -9.34
N MET A 67 13.33 8.66 -8.45
CA MET A 67 13.51 8.79 -7.00
C MET A 67 14.59 7.83 -6.49
N THR A 68 14.56 6.57 -6.92
CA THR A 68 15.58 5.55 -6.62
C THR A 68 16.96 6.01 -7.12
N GLN A 69 17.07 6.50 -8.35
CA GLN A 69 18.32 7.04 -8.88
C GLN A 69 18.84 8.21 -8.04
N LYS A 70 17.97 9.16 -7.66
CA LYS A 70 18.35 10.29 -6.79
C LYS A 70 18.80 9.82 -5.41
N PHE A 71 18.07 8.88 -4.81
CA PHE A 71 18.44 8.32 -3.51
C PHE A 71 19.78 7.59 -3.57
N ALA A 72 20.03 6.81 -4.63
CA ALA A 72 21.33 6.21 -4.89
C ALA A 72 22.43 7.27 -4.99
N GLN A 73 22.21 8.37 -5.71
CA GLN A 73 23.17 9.48 -5.80
C GLN A 73 23.46 10.11 -4.44
N LEU A 74 22.43 10.35 -3.60
CA LEU A 74 22.60 10.82 -2.23
C LEU A 74 23.43 9.84 -1.38
N CYS A 75 23.32 8.55 -1.69
CA CYS A 75 24.11 7.49 -1.05
C CYS A 75 25.51 7.30 -1.66
N GLY A 76 25.91 8.10 -2.66
CA GLY A 76 27.24 8.06 -3.29
C GLY A 76 27.32 7.24 -4.58
N TRP A 77 26.20 6.89 -5.21
CA TRP A 77 26.19 6.28 -6.53
C TRP A 77 26.60 7.28 -7.62
N ASP A 78 27.60 6.92 -8.40
CA ASP A 78 28.08 7.71 -9.53
C ASP A 78 27.28 7.39 -10.80
N LYS A 79 26.36 8.30 -11.12
CA LYS A 79 25.54 8.24 -12.34
C LYS A 79 26.37 8.37 -13.62
N GLN A 80 27.42 9.20 -13.62
CA GLN A 80 28.23 9.42 -14.82
C GLN A 80 29.01 8.15 -15.16
N LYS A 81 29.61 7.51 -14.16
CA LYS A 81 30.28 6.22 -14.33
C LYS A 81 29.35 5.11 -14.83
N ALA A 82 28.06 5.16 -14.50
CA ALA A 82 27.08 4.24 -15.06
C ALA A 82 26.78 4.53 -16.55
N LEU A 83 26.67 5.81 -16.91
CA LEU A 83 26.51 6.26 -18.30
C LEU A 83 27.71 5.89 -19.17
N ASP A 84 28.94 6.16 -18.69
CA ASP A 84 30.18 5.89 -19.42
C ASP A 84 30.36 4.38 -19.72
N LYS A 85 29.76 3.52 -18.89
CA LYS A 85 29.75 2.06 -19.06
C LYS A 85 28.54 1.55 -19.85
N ASN A 86 27.73 2.44 -20.42
CA ASN A 86 26.51 2.14 -21.16
C ASN A 86 25.56 1.21 -20.38
N LYS A 87 25.47 1.41 -19.06
CA LYS A 87 24.59 0.61 -18.19
C LYS A 87 23.19 1.22 -18.14
N ASP A 88 22.20 0.37 -17.95
CA ASP A 88 20.88 0.80 -17.49
C ASP A 88 21.01 1.51 -16.13
N LEU A 89 20.59 2.77 -16.08
CA LEU A 89 20.76 3.63 -14.91
C LEU A 89 19.99 3.11 -13.69
N THR A 90 18.75 2.67 -13.90
CA THR A 90 17.88 2.21 -12.82
C THR A 90 18.44 0.93 -12.24
N LYS A 91 18.78 -0.06 -13.08
CA LYS A 91 19.45 -1.29 -12.63
C LYS A 91 20.76 -1.02 -11.92
N SER A 92 21.57 -0.09 -12.43
CA SER A 92 22.84 0.24 -11.78
C SER A 92 22.64 0.92 -10.42
N ALA A 93 21.61 1.75 -10.27
CA ALA A 93 21.26 2.38 -9.00
C ALA A 93 20.72 1.37 -7.98
N ILE A 94 19.81 0.49 -8.41
CA ILE A 94 19.26 -0.61 -7.60
C ILE A 94 20.41 -1.50 -7.10
N ALA A 95 21.27 -1.99 -8.01
CA ALA A 95 22.39 -2.85 -7.62
C ALA A 95 23.38 -2.16 -6.68
N PHE A 96 23.56 -0.84 -6.78
CA PHE A 96 24.38 -0.08 -5.84
C PHE A 96 23.74 -0.05 -4.44
N LEU A 97 22.43 0.21 -4.37
CA LEU A 97 21.68 0.27 -3.12
C LEU A 97 21.60 -1.10 -2.44
N GLU A 98 21.28 -2.17 -3.17
CA GLU A 98 21.28 -3.56 -2.66
C GLU A 98 22.63 -3.94 -2.06
N ASN A 99 23.73 -3.51 -2.69
CA ASN A 99 25.08 -3.77 -2.17
C ASN A 99 25.48 -2.90 -0.98
N LYS A 100 24.94 -1.69 -0.88
CA LYS A 100 25.23 -0.75 0.21
C LYS A 100 24.40 -1.07 1.46
N PHE A 101 23.13 -1.42 1.26
CA PHE A 101 22.14 -1.74 2.28
C PHE A 101 21.85 -3.23 2.23
N LYS A 102 22.89 -4.03 2.50
CA LYS A 102 22.77 -5.49 2.50
C LYS A 102 21.93 -5.94 3.68
N ILE A 103 21.14 -6.97 3.42
CA ILE A 103 20.34 -7.68 4.40
C ILE A 103 20.54 -9.18 4.23
N ASN A 104 20.20 -9.96 5.24
CA ASN A 104 20.38 -11.42 5.24
C ASN A 104 19.10 -12.21 4.89
N TYR A 105 17.97 -11.53 4.74
CA TYR A 105 16.64 -12.11 4.56
C TYR A 105 16.06 -11.95 3.13
N ASP A 106 16.95 -11.86 2.14
CA ASP A 106 16.62 -11.62 0.71
C ASP A 106 16.67 -12.90 -0.15
N GLN A 107 16.18 -14.03 0.38
CA GLN A 107 16.09 -15.27 -0.40
C GLN A 107 14.99 -15.15 -1.46
N THR A 108 15.31 -15.51 -2.70
CA THR A 108 14.42 -15.28 -3.85
C THR A 108 13.79 -16.55 -4.42
N THR A 109 14.20 -17.74 -3.96
CA THR A 109 13.71 -19.02 -4.48
C THR A 109 13.43 -20.05 -3.38
N THR A 110 12.58 -21.04 -3.66
CA THR A 110 12.39 -22.16 -2.71
C THR A 110 13.67 -23.00 -2.58
N ASN A 111 14.35 -23.27 -3.69
CA ASN A 111 15.54 -24.10 -3.75
C ASN A 111 16.70 -23.38 -4.47
N GLY A 112 17.93 -23.84 -4.26
CA GLY A 112 19.13 -23.33 -4.92
C GLY A 112 19.97 -22.41 -4.05
N ARG A 113 20.96 -21.75 -4.66
CA ARG A 113 22.00 -20.98 -3.94
C ARG A 113 21.46 -19.80 -3.12
N ASN A 114 20.41 -19.14 -3.59
CA ASN A 114 19.69 -18.09 -2.84
C ASN A 114 18.30 -18.57 -2.40
N GLY A 115 18.23 -19.85 -2.02
CA GLY A 115 16.99 -20.55 -1.72
C GLY A 115 16.73 -20.72 -0.23
N THR A 116 15.51 -21.13 0.11
CA THR A 116 15.11 -21.47 1.49
C THR A 116 15.29 -22.96 1.82
N ASN A 117 16.01 -23.71 0.99
CA ASN A 117 16.21 -25.16 1.10
C ASN A 117 14.90 -25.94 1.21
N GLY A 118 13.88 -25.54 0.45
CA GLY A 118 12.57 -26.19 0.45
C GLY A 118 11.68 -25.81 1.63
N LYS A 119 12.14 -24.97 2.57
CA LYS A 119 11.35 -24.62 3.77
C LYS A 119 10.19 -23.67 3.48
N VAL A 120 10.28 -22.87 2.41
CA VAL A 120 9.21 -21.94 2.00
C VAL A 120 8.71 -22.32 0.61
N ASP A 121 7.48 -22.83 0.56
CA ASP A 121 6.84 -23.28 -0.66
C ASP A 121 6.58 -22.14 -1.64
N ASN A 122 6.76 -22.41 -2.94
CA ASN A 122 6.44 -21.51 -4.04
C ASN A 122 6.99 -20.08 -3.86
N LEU A 123 8.23 -19.98 -3.37
CA LEU A 123 8.96 -18.71 -3.28
C LEU A 123 9.64 -18.44 -4.62
N SER A 124 9.45 -17.23 -5.14
CA SER A 124 9.99 -16.80 -6.43
C SER A 124 10.40 -15.33 -6.41
N MET A 125 11.17 -14.90 -7.41
CA MET A 125 11.51 -13.50 -7.61
C MET A 125 10.28 -12.59 -7.74
N LYS A 126 9.10 -13.13 -8.10
CA LYS A 126 7.86 -12.36 -8.22
C LYS A 126 7.13 -12.11 -6.89
N ASN A 127 7.41 -12.91 -5.86
CA ASN A 127 6.66 -12.87 -4.60
C ASN A 127 7.53 -12.82 -3.34
N HIS A 128 8.85 -12.90 -3.44
CA HIS A 128 9.71 -12.92 -2.26
C HIS A 128 9.61 -11.66 -1.41
N HIS A 129 9.48 -10.45 -1.99
CA HIS A 129 9.23 -9.22 -1.22
C HIS A 129 7.91 -9.27 -0.44
N LEU A 130 6.91 -10.01 -0.94
CA LEU A 130 5.64 -10.18 -0.22
C LEU A 130 5.77 -11.22 0.89
N LYS A 131 6.42 -12.34 0.60
CA LYS A 131 6.54 -13.46 1.54
C LYS A 131 7.55 -13.20 2.64
N SER A 132 8.69 -12.56 2.34
CA SER A 132 9.68 -12.18 3.34
C SER A 132 9.21 -10.93 4.06
N ILE A 133 8.83 -11.06 5.33
CA ILE A 133 8.14 -10.01 6.10
C ILE A 133 9.00 -8.74 6.18
N GLY A 134 10.32 -8.89 6.24
CA GLY A 134 11.28 -7.79 6.31
C GLY A 134 11.20 -6.80 5.13
N HIS A 135 10.59 -7.17 4.00
CA HIS A 135 10.42 -6.26 2.86
C HIS A 135 9.10 -5.46 2.91
N SER A 136 8.31 -5.59 3.98
CA SER A 136 7.07 -4.82 4.14
C SER A 136 7.35 -3.41 4.70
N PRO A 137 6.87 -2.32 4.07
CA PRO A 137 7.12 -0.95 4.51
C PRO A 137 6.18 -0.55 5.65
N ASP A 138 6.18 -1.32 6.73
CA ASP A 138 5.35 -1.12 7.91
C ASP A 138 6.10 -1.51 9.20
N ILE A 139 5.43 -1.36 10.34
CA ILE A 139 6.03 -1.63 11.65
C ILE A 139 6.40 -3.09 11.86
N PHE A 140 5.67 -4.04 11.24
CA PHE A 140 5.99 -5.47 11.34
C PHE A 140 7.22 -5.79 10.50
N GLY A 141 7.31 -5.24 9.28
CA GLY A 141 8.48 -5.39 8.43
C GLY A 141 9.74 -4.80 9.05
N LEU A 142 9.65 -3.61 9.63
CA LEU A 142 10.76 -2.99 10.37
C LEU A 142 11.21 -3.86 11.56
N PHE A 143 10.26 -4.28 12.40
CA PHE A 143 10.56 -5.10 13.58
C PHE A 143 11.24 -6.42 13.18
N VAL A 144 10.64 -7.16 12.23
CA VAL A 144 11.16 -8.44 11.78
C VAL A 144 12.52 -8.28 11.10
N SER A 145 12.70 -7.24 10.28
CA SER A 145 13.99 -6.93 9.66
C SER A 145 15.09 -6.75 10.70
N ILE A 146 14.86 -5.94 11.75
CA ILE A 146 15.84 -5.73 12.80
C ILE A 146 16.15 -7.07 13.49
N VAL A 147 15.13 -7.82 13.92
CA VAL A 147 15.33 -9.13 14.57
C VAL A 147 16.18 -10.05 13.68
N ASN A 148 15.81 -10.20 12.40
CA ASN A 148 16.49 -11.05 11.44
C ASN A 148 17.97 -10.68 11.24
N GLN A 149 18.30 -9.38 11.22
CA GLN A 149 19.69 -8.91 11.14
C GLN A 149 20.49 -9.19 12.42
N PHE A 150 19.85 -9.19 13.59
CA PHE A 150 20.50 -9.53 14.86
C PHE A 150 20.72 -11.04 15.02
N THR A 151 19.79 -11.86 14.52
CA THR A 151 19.76 -13.30 14.76
C THR A 151 20.31 -14.12 13.61
N ASN A 152 20.72 -13.50 12.49
CA ASN A 152 21.10 -14.20 11.26
C ASN A 152 20.00 -15.16 10.78
N THR A 153 18.76 -14.68 10.79
CA THR A 153 17.60 -15.44 10.31
C THR A 153 16.85 -14.69 9.22
N SER A 154 15.94 -15.39 8.54
CA SER A 154 15.00 -14.83 7.58
C SER A 154 13.60 -15.35 7.87
N THR A 155 12.63 -14.45 8.03
CA THR A 155 11.26 -14.78 8.42
C THR A 155 10.27 -14.51 7.29
N PHE A 156 9.55 -15.56 6.91
CA PHE A 156 8.55 -15.56 5.84
C PHE A 156 7.15 -15.76 6.37
N VAL A 157 6.16 -15.25 5.65
CA VAL A 157 4.75 -15.64 5.73
C VAL A 157 4.36 -16.36 4.45
N SER A 158 3.82 -17.56 4.56
CA SER A 158 3.37 -18.34 3.39
C SER A 158 2.26 -19.31 3.81
N ASN A 159 1.12 -19.26 3.11
CA ASN A 159 -0.03 -20.14 3.31
C ASN A 159 -0.41 -20.29 4.80
N GLY A 160 -0.70 -19.17 5.47
CA GLY A 160 -1.15 -19.18 6.86
C GLY A 160 -0.07 -19.38 7.91
N LYS A 161 1.20 -19.60 7.51
CA LYS A 161 2.29 -19.94 8.43
C LYS A 161 3.37 -18.88 8.42
N ILE A 162 3.94 -18.64 9.59
CA ILE A 162 5.20 -17.90 9.75
C ILE A 162 6.33 -18.92 9.82
N ILE A 163 7.33 -18.75 8.97
CA ILE A 163 8.44 -19.68 8.78
C ILE A 163 9.74 -18.90 8.93
N THR A 164 10.54 -19.23 9.94
CA THR A 164 11.87 -18.64 10.13
C THR A 164 12.95 -19.65 9.77
N ILE A 165 13.95 -19.21 9.01
CA ILE A 165 15.09 -20.02 8.59
C ILE A 165 16.38 -19.33 9.02
N ASP A 166 17.41 -20.13 9.30
CA ASP A 166 18.76 -19.60 9.49
C ASP A 166 19.36 -19.14 8.16
N THR A 167 20.14 -18.07 8.21
CA THR A 167 20.84 -17.51 7.06
C THR A 167 22.34 -17.62 7.26
N ASN A 168 23.13 -17.36 6.20
CA ASN A 168 24.56 -17.19 6.37
C ASN A 168 24.85 -16.07 7.38
N THR A 169 26.00 -16.15 8.05
CA THR A 169 26.46 -15.12 8.99
C THR A 169 26.47 -13.75 8.32
N PHE A 170 25.69 -12.84 8.90
CA PHE A 170 25.57 -11.44 8.52
C PHE A 170 26.13 -10.58 9.64
N GLU A 171 27.02 -9.65 9.29
CA GLU A 171 27.60 -8.74 10.26
C GLU A 171 26.78 -7.46 10.33
N LEU A 172 25.88 -7.39 11.30
CA LEU A 172 25.19 -6.15 11.63
C LEU A 172 26.17 -5.14 12.24
N GLN A 173 26.43 -4.09 11.48
CA GLN A 173 27.34 -3.01 11.84
C GLN A 173 26.88 -2.24 13.09
N GLY A 174 27.83 -1.72 13.88
CA GLY A 174 27.56 -0.92 15.08
C GLY A 174 28.37 -1.37 16.29
N GLY A 175 29.04 -0.42 16.95
CA GLY A 175 29.94 -0.70 18.09
C GLY A 175 29.24 -1.04 19.41
N ASN A 176 27.91 -0.88 19.48
CA ASN A 176 27.08 -1.24 20.64
C ASN A 176 25.66 -1.56 20.20
N PHE A 177 24.82 -2.00 21.13
CA PHE A 177 23.44 -2.41 20.86
C PHE A 177 22.59 -1.31 20.19
N ILE A 178 22.64 -0.07 20.69
CA ILE A 178 21.86 1.06 20.13
C ILE A 178 22.34 1.39 18.71
N ALA A 179 23.66 1.41 18.49
CA ALA A 179 24.23 1.62 17.17
C ALA A 179 23.80 0.53 16.17
N LYS A 180 23.74 -0.74 16.61
CA LYS A 180 23.26 -1.84 15.77
C LYS A 180 21.78 -1.72 15.40
N ILE A 181 20.92 -1.25 16.31
CA ILE A 181 19.51 -0.95 15.98
C ILE A 181 19.45 0.12 14.90
N PHE A 182 20.22 1.19 15.04
CA PHE A 182 20.24 2.27 14.06
C PHE A 182 20.76 1.79 12.70
N CYS A 183 21.87 1.05 12.66
CA CYS A 183 22.38 0.44 11.42
C CYS A 183 21.35 -0.52 10.81
N GLY A 184 20.67 -1.33 11.61
CA GLY A 184 19.62 -2.23 11.15
C GLY A 184 18.44 -1.50 10.50
N PHE A 185 18.01 -0.38 11.08
CA PHE A 185 17.00 0.50 10.50
C PHE A 185 17.45 1.08 9.15
N PHE A 186 18.69 1.58 9.04
CA PHE A 186 19.18 2.14 7.77
C PHE A 186 19.39 1.08 6.69
N ASN A 187 19.83 -0.13 7.05
CA ASN A 187 19.87 -1.27 6.15
C ASN A 187 18.47 -1.58 5.61
N TRP A 188 17.47 -1.70 6.50
CA TRP A 188 16.09 -1.94 6.12
C TRP A 188 15.55 -0.86 5.18
N PHE A 189 15.63 0.40 5.61
CA PHE A 189 15.12 1.54 4.83
C PHE A 189 15.78 1.64 3.46
N GLY A 190 17.11 1.53 3.41
CA GLY A 190 17.87 1.63 2.17
C GLY A 190 17.63 0.45 1.22
N HIS A 191 17.40 -0.76 1.75
CA HIS A 191 17.05 -1.93 0.97
C HIS A 191 15.62 -1.85 0.40
N LEU A 192 14.64 -1.40 1.19
CA LEU A 192 13.30 -1.13 0.67
C LEU A 192 13.31 -0.08 -0.45
N ALA A 193 14.19 0.92 -0.36
CA ALA A 193 14.34 1.95 -1.39
C ALA A 193 14.89 1.42 -2.72
N SER A 194 15.63 0.31 -2.74
CA SER A 194 15.92 -0.42 -3.99
C SER A 194 14.71 -1.22 -4.46
N ASP A 195 14.12 -2.01 -3.55
CA ASP A 195 13.11 -3.02 -3.89
C ASP A 195 11.82 -2.42 -4.41
N TRP A 196 11.41 -1.25 -3.89
CA TRP A 196 10.14 -0.63 -4.29
C TRP A 196 10.11 -0.28 -5.78
N CYS A 197 11.29 -0.12 -6.39
CA CYS A 197 11.45 0.24 -7.79
C CYS A 197 11.15 -0.94 -8.70
N GLY A 198 11.36 -2.16 -8.20
CA GLY A 198 11.42 -3.40 -8.97
C GLY A 198 12.53 -3.35 -10.03
N SER A 199 13.23 -4.46 -10.27
CA SER A 199 14.20 -4.50 -11.36
C SER A 199 13.50 -4.32 -12.71
N SER A 200 13.65 -3.16 -13.36
CA SER A 200 12.89 -2.80 -14.56
C SER A 200 13.54 -3.18 -15.89
N GLY A 201 14.78 -3.68 -15.90
CA GLY A 201 15.46 -4.00 -17.17
C GLY A 201 15.27 -5.44 -17.67
N GLY A 202 14.21 -6.14 -17.25
CA GLY A 202 13.72 -7.35 -17.92
C GLY A 202 12.67 -7.01 -18.99
N LYS A 203 12.10 -8.04 -19.65
CA LYS A 203 10.93 -7.85 -20.53
C LYS A 203 9.63 -7.53 -19.76
N GLU A 204 9.62 -7.79 -18.45
CA GLU A 204 8.45 -7.62 -17.57
C GLU A 204 8.78 -6.65 -16.42
N ARG A 205 7.75 -5.98 -15.90
CA ARG A 205 7.82 -5.12 -14.71
C ARG A 205 8.29 -5.95 -13.50
N GLY A 206 9.45 -5.61 -12.93
CA GLY A 206 9.98 -6.31 -11.74
C GLY A 206 9.09 -6.15 -10.51
N ALA A 207 9.15 -7.10 -9.58
CA ALA A 207 8.36 -7.06 -8.34
C ALA A 207 8.77 -5.87 -7.46
N GLY A 208 7.81 -5.03 -7.09
CA GLY A 208 8.00 -3.99 -6.08
C GLY A 208 7.90 -4.55 -4.66
N ILE A 209 7.87 -3.70 -3.65
CA ILE A 209 7.53 -4.08 -2.27
C ILE A 209 6.02 -4.08 -2.05
N PRO A 210 5.48 -4.89 -1.12
CA PRO A 210 4.07 -4.87 -0.79
C PRO A 210 3.63 -3.49 -0.30
N MET A 211 2.35 -3.18 -0.47
CA MET A 211 1.73 -2.09 0.29
C MET A 211 1.83 -2.41 1.79
N PRO A 212 1.90 -1.39 2.68
CA PRO A 212 1.91 -1.59 4.11
C PRO A 212 0.82 -2.58 4.54
N PHE A 213 1.18 -3.56 5.37
CA PHE A 213 0.30 -4.60 5.92
C PHE A 213 -0.28 -5.60 4.91
N TYR A 214 0.06 -5.53 3.62
CA TYR A 214 -0.49 -6.45 2.62
C TYR A 214 -0.04 -7.90 2.84
N ASN A 215 1.15 -8.10 3.43
CA ASN A 215 1.64 -9.42 3.83
C ASN A 215 0.70 -10.14 4.84
N LEU A 216 -0.11 -9.41 5.62
CA LEU A 216 -1.05 -9.99 6.58
C LEU A 216 -2.14 -10.81 5.90
N PHE A 217 -2.47 -10.52 4.63
CA PHE A 217 -3.38 -11.35 3.85
C PHE A 217 -2.86 -12.78 3.66
N LEU A 218 -1.55 -13.01 3.74
CA LEU A 218 -0.97 -14.34 3.62
C LEU A 218 -1.19 -15.21 4.87
N LEU A 219 -1.62 -14.61 5.98
CA LEU A 219 -2.09 -15.34 7.17
C LEU A 219 -3.53 -15.83 7.03
N CYS A 220 -4.29 -15.27 6.09
CA CYS A 220 -5.68 -15.64 5.82
C CYS A 220 -5.77 -16.91 4.95
N ASP A 221 -5.32 -18.05 5.48
CA ASP A 221 -5.37 -19.34 4.78
C ASP A 221 -6.72 -20.04 4.95
N PHE A 222 -7.77 -19.38 4.49
CA PHE A 222 -9.13 -19.92 4.51
C PHE A 222 -9.85 -19.65 3.18
N GLY A 223 -10.97 -20.34 3.01
CA GLY A 223 -11.84 -20.22 1.85
C GLY A 223 -11.44 -21.13 0.70
N ASN A 224 -12.31 -21.17 -0.30
CA ASN A 224 -12.18 -22.03 -1.47
C ASN A 224 -12.78 -21.28 -2.67
N PHE A 225 -11.97 -20.37 -3.22
CA PHE A 225 -12.42 -19.37 -4.18
C PHE A 225 -11.85 -19.64 -5.58
N GLY A 226 -12.54 -19.16 -6.62
CA GLY A 226 -12.09 -19.31 -7.99
C GLY A 226 -12.22 -20.73 -8.54
N GLN A 227 -11.87 -20.90 -9.81
CA GLN A 227 -11.88 -22.21 -10.47
C GLN A 227 -10.84 -23.17 -9.88
N HIS A 228 -9.75 -22.63 -9.34
CA HIS A 228 -8.63 -23.39 -8.78
C HIS A 228 -8.77 -23.69 -7.29
N ARG A 229 -9.91 -23.39 -6.67
CA ARG A 229 -10.20 -23.70 -5.26
C ARG A 229 -9.14 -23.16 -4.29
N GLN A 230 -8.77 -21.90 -4.48
CA GLN A 230 -7.66 -21.26 -3.78
C GLN A 230 -8.09 -20.59 -2.47
N THR A 231 -7.16 -20.49 -1.53
CA THR A 231 -7.35 -19.73 -0.29
C THR A 231 -7.13 -18.23 -0.54
N LEU A 232 -7.61 -17.39 0.39
CA LEU A 232 -7.40 -15.93 0.28
C LEU A 232 -5.90 -15.56 0.26
N ALA A 233 -5.06 -16.25 1.04
CA ALA A 233 -3.61 -16.09 1.02
C ALA A 233 -2.98 -16.33 -0.36
N GLN A 234 -3.44 -17.38 -1.06
CA GLN A 234 -2.97 -17.71 -2.41
C GLN A 234 -3.42 -16.67 -3.43
N ILE A 235 -4.67 -16.20 -3.34
CA ILE A 235 -5.20 -15.16 -4.22
C ILE A 235 -4.44 -13.85 -4.02
N ALA A 236 -4.22 -13.42 -2.77
CA ALA A 236 -3.47 -12.21 -2.46
C ALA A 236 -2.03 -12.28 -3.01
N THR A 237 -1.38 -13.45 -2.91
CA THR A 237 -0.07 -13.67 -3.52
C THR A 237 -0.11 -13.47 -5.04
N GLN A 238 -1.11 -14.03 -5.72
CA GLN A 238 -1.26 -13.90 -7.17
C GLN A 238 -1.63 -12.48 -7.62
N VAL A 239 -2.44 -11.76 -6.85
CA VAL A 239 -2.77 -10.34 -7.11
C VAL A 239 -1.49 -9.50 -7.02
N PHE A 240 -0.68 -9.68 -5.97
CA PHE A 240 0.62 -9.02 -5.86
C PHE A 240 1.56 -9.35 -7.03
N GLU A 241 1.64 -10.62 -7.45
CA GLU A 241 2.43 -11.05 -8.61
C GLU A 241 2.00 -10.40 -9.93
N GLN A 242 0.77 -9.87 -10.03
CA GLN A 242 0.33 -9.06 -11.17
C GLN A 242 0.85 -7.62 -11.15
N GLY A 243 1.54 -7.21 -10.08
CA GLY A 243 2.09 -5.87 -9.89
C GLY A 243 1.31 -5.01 -8.92
N TYR A 244 0.44 -5.60 -8.09
CA TYR A 244 -0.37 -4.92 -7.06
C TYR A 244 0.49 -4.56 -5.82
N ASP A 245 1.58 -3.86 -6.08
CA ASP A 245 2.63 -3.46 -5.14
C ASP A 245 2.46 -2.00 -4.69
N LEU A 246 3.39 -1.51 -3.85
CA LEU A 246 3.34 -0.14 -3.33
C LEU A 246 3.22 0.93 -4.42
N ARG A 247 3.83 0.74 -5.60
CA ARG A 247 3.72 1.71 -6.71
C ARG A 247 2.30 1.75 -7.25
N HIS A 248 1.64 0.59 -7.31
CA HIS A 248 0.22 0.54 -7.65
C HIS A 248 -0.64 1.16 -6.55
N GLY A 249 -0.30 0.96 -5.27
CA GLY A 249 -0.90 1.67 -4.14
C GLY A 249 -0.83 3.19 -4.27
N VAL A 250 0.34 3.73 -4.65
CA VAL A 250 0.51 5.16 -4.94
C VAL A 250 -0.39 5.58 -6.12
N THR A 251 -0.47 4.76 -7.16
CA THR A 251 -1.34 5.02 -8.33
C THR A 251 -2.82 5.09 -7.93
N MET A 252 -3.30 4.11 -7.16
CA MET A 252 -4.66 4.04 -6.62
C MET A 252 -5.00 5.22 -5.72
N SER A 253 -4.01 5.78 -5.01
CA SER A 253 -4.24 6.94 -4.14
C SER A 253 -4.60 8.23 -4.90
N ILE A 254 -4.25 8.34 -6.19
CA ILE A 254 -4.50 9.54 -7.01
C ILE A 254 -6.01 9.86 -7.13
N PRO A 255 -6.88 8.97 -7.63
CA PRO A 255 -8.32 9.23 -7.69
C PRO A 255 -8.95 9.41 -6.31
N VAL A 256 -8.46 8.71 -5.27
CA VAL A 256 -8.94 8.89 -3.88
C VAL A 256 -8.68 10.31 -3.39
N MET A 257 -7.47 10.82 -3.59
CA MET A 257 -7.10 12.18 -3.24
C MET A 257 -7.92 13.20 -4.04
N ILE A 258 -8.12 12.98 -5.34
CA ILE A 258 -8.93 13.87 -6.18
C ILE A 258 -10.37 13.93 -5.69
N ASN A 259 -10.98 12.79 -5.36
CA ASN A 259 -12.33 12.74 -4.80
C ASN A 259 -12.44 13.62 -3.54
N GLU A 260 -11.51 13.42 -2.59
CA GLU A 260 -11.48 14.16 -1.34
C GLU A 260 -11.27 15.66 -1.55
N MET A 261 -10.32 16.03 -2.42
CA MET A 261 -10.05 17.43 -2.75
C MET A 261 -11.23 18.11 -3.42
N LEU A 262 -11.89 17.45 -4.38
CA LEU A 262 -13.06 18.00 -5.07
C LEU A 262 -14.24 18.20 -4.11
N ILE A 263 -14.52 17.25 -3.23
CA ILE A 263 -15.59 17.37 -2.23
C ILE A 263 -15.31 18.53 -1.28
N ARG A 264 -14.09 18.60 -0.71
CA ARG A 264 -13.71 19.69 0.21
C ARG A 264 -13.75 21.04 -0.49
N PHE A 265 -13.30 21.12 -1.74
CA PHE A 265 -13.36 22.33 -2.54
C PHE A 265 -14.81 22.77 -2.79
N MET A 266 -15.68 21.86 -3.24
CA MET A 266 -17.08 22.18 -3.51
C MET A 266 -17.86 22.52 -2.23
N TYR A 267 -17.51 21.90 -1.10
CA TYR A 267 -18.01 22.29 0.21
C TYR A 267 -17.65 23.75 0.54
N ILE A 268 -16.39 24.17 0.35
CA ILE A 268 -15.96 25.57 0.54
C ILE A 268 -16.78 26.51 -0.34
N ILE A 269 -16.95 26.17 -1.63
CA ILE A 269 -17.72 26.99 -2.58
C ILE A 269 -19.17 27.13 -2.12
N LYS A 270 -19.81 26.03 -1.70
CA LYS A 270 -21.18 26.07 -1.19
C LYS A 270 -21.28 26.89 0.10
N ALA A 271 -20.40 26.65 1.08
CA ALA A 271 -20.37 27.39 2.33
C ALA A 271 -20.24 28.91 2.10
N LYS A 272 -19.34 29.31 1.19
CA LYS A 272 -19.10 30.72 0.91
C LYS A 272 -20.21 31.37 0.08
N PHE A 273 -20.62 30.75 -1.01
CA PHE A 273 -21.45 31.41 -2.01
C PHE A 273 -22.94 31.11 -1.87
N TYR A 274 -23.32 29.94 -1.35
CA TYR A 274 -24.71 29.57 -1.11
C TYR A 274 -25.16 30.02 0.29
N HIS A 275 -24.42 29.64 1.33
CA HIS A 275 -24.75 30.00 2.72
C HIS A 275 -24.21 31.36 3.18
N LYS A 276 -23.43 32.05 2.33
CA LYS A 276 -22.87 33.40 2.61
C LYS A 276 -22.02 33.47 3.89
N LYS A 277 -21.37 32.37 4.29
CA LYS A 277 -20.51 32.33 5.47
C LYS A 277 -19.24 33.17 5.28
N GLU A 278 -18.60 33.51 6.40
CA GLU A 278 -17.28 34.14 6.37
C GLU A 278 -16.19 33.13 5.95
N TRP A 279 -15.10 33.61 5.36
CA TRP A 279 -14.03 32.73 4.85
C TRP A 279 -13.43 31.82 5.94
N LYS A 280 -13.32 32.33 7.16
CA LYS A 280 -12.82 31.57 8.32
C LYS A 280 -13.72 30.40 8.69
N GLU A 281 -15.01 30.48 8.39
CA GLU A 281 -16.02 29.45 8.68
C GLU A 281 -16.16 28.44 7.53
N CYS A 282 -15.58 28.72 6.36
CA CYS A 282 -15.63 27.83 5.20
C CYS A 282 -14.55 26.74 5.23
N ILE A 283 -13.61 26.80 6.18
CA ILE A 283 -12.48 25.86 6.25
C ILE A 283 -13.01 24.43 6.46
N PRO A 284 -12.69 23.47 5.57
CA PRO A 284 -13.23 22.11 5.61
C PRO A 284 -12.51 21.28 6.68
N LYS A 285 -12.93 21.43 7.93
CA LYS A 285 -12.41 20.68 9.08
C LYS A 285 -13.02 19.30 9.19
N ASP A 286 -12.27 18.37 9.79
CA ASP A 286 -12.65 16.97 9.92
C ASP A 286 -13.74 16.68 10.96
N ASP A 287 -14.09 17.66 11.79
CA ASP A 287 -15.14 17.56 12.80
C ASP A 287 -16.53 18.02 12.30
N ILE A 288 -16.62 18.44 11.03
CA ILE A 288 -17.87 18.89 10.40
C ILE A 288 -18.67 17.67 9.94
N PRO A 289 -19.86 17.38 10.53
CA PRO A 289 -20.64 16.18 10.21
C PRO A 289 -21.08 16.12 8.75
N GLU A 290 -21.50 17.25 8.16
CA GLU A 290 -21.95 17.32 6.76
C GLU A 290 -20.83 16.97 5.80
N LEU A 291 -19.62 17.49 6.04
CA LEU A 291 -18.45 17.20 5.21
C LEU A 291 -18.05 15.73 5.32
N ASN A 292 -18.04 15.15 6.52
CA ASN A 292 -17.74 13.73 6.71
C ASN A 292 -18.75 12.85 5.96
N LYS A 293 -20.04 13.20 6.03
CA LYS A 293 -21.10 12.50 5.28
C LYS A 293 -20.93 12.65 3.77
N MET A 294 -20.59 13.84 3.27
CA MET A 294 -20.26 14.03 1.85
C MET A 294 -19.07 13.17 1.41
N LEU A 295 -17.98 13.15 2.20
CA LEU A 295 -16.81 12.31 1.92
C LEU A 295 -17.17 10.82 1.90
N LEU A 296 -17.98 10.36 2.86
CA LEU A 296 -18.47 8.99 2.93
C LEU A 296 -19.27 8.63 1.66
N ILE A 297 -20.23 9.47 1.27
CA ILE A 297 -21.07 9.25 0.08
C ILE A 297 -20.23 9.25 -1.20
N GLY A 298 -19.28 10.19 -1.32
CA GLY A 298 -18.41 10.26 -2.48
C GLY A 298 -17.48 9.05 -2.57
N SER A 299 -16.86 8.64 -1.46
CA SER A 299 -16.02 7.42 -1.41
C SER A 299 -16.85 6.15 -1.67
N GLY A 300 -18.09 6.09 -1.19
CA GLY A 300 -19.02 4.99 -1.46
C GLY A 300 -19.46 4.93 -2.93
N THR A 301 -19.75 6.08 -3.55
CA THR A 301 -20.08 6.15 -4.98
C THR A 301 -18.90 5.74 -5.84
N PHE A 302 -17.69 6.20 -5.50
CA PHE A 302 -16.45 5.73 -6.11
C PHE A 302 -16.35 4.20 -5.98
N LEU A 303 -16.45 3.66 -4.77
CA LEU A 303 -16.35 2.22 -4.51
C LEU A 303 -17.34 1.40 -5.36
N LEU A 304 -18.58 1.85 -5.48
CA LEU A 304 -19.61 1.17 -6.29
C LEU A 304 -19.24 1.14 -7.78
N ILE A 305 -18.76 2.26 -8.32
CA ILE A 305 -18.38 2.36 -9.73
C ILE A 305 -17.15 1.49 -10.01
N ASP A 306 -16.13 1.60 -9.17
CA ASP A 306 -14.91 0.78 -9.25
C ASP A 306 -15.25 -0.72 -9.20
N THR A 307 -16.01 -1.14 -8.18
CA THR A 307 -16.46 -2.54 -8.03
C THR A 307 -17.24 -3.02 -9.25
N GLY A 308 -18.13 -2.18 -9.81
CA GLY A 308 -18.86 -2.48 -11.03
C GLY A 308 -17.95 -2.64 -12.25
N GLY A 309 -16.94 -1.77 -12.39
CA GLY A 309 -15.91 -1.87 -13.43
C GLY A 309 -15.09 -3.15 -13.31
N ALA A 310 -14.61 -3.47 -12.10
CA ALA A 310 -13.88 -4.70 -11.80
C ALA A 310 -14.72 -5.95 -12.09
N TRP A 311 -16.01 -5.93 -11.75
CA TRP A 311 -16.94 -7.02 -12.06
C TRP A 311 -17.00 -7.28 -13.57
N ILE A 312 -17.21 -6.22 -14.37
CA ILE A 312 -17.28 -6.33 -15.84
C ILE A 312 -15.97 -6.88 -16.42
N LYS A 313 -14.82 -6.33 -16.00
CA LYS A 313 -13.50 -6.75 -16.51
C LYS A 313 -13.14 -8.19 -16.13
N SER A 314 -13.48 -8.61 -14.90
CA SER A 314 -13.26 -9.99 -14.45
C SER A 314 -14.18 -11.02 -15.14
N LYS A 315 -15.24 -10.55 -15.82
CA LYS A 315 -16.38 -11.30 -16.39
C LYS A 315 -17.22 -12.02 -15.34
N ASN A 316 -16.57 -12.69 -14.39
CA ASN A 316 -17.19 -13.31 -13.23
C ASN A 316 -16.17 -13.31 -12.08
N PRO A 317 -16.40 -12.54 -11.01
CA PRO A 317 -15.46 -12.41 -9.90
C PRO A 317 -15.35 -13.67 -9.05
N ILE A 318 -16.39 -14.52 -9.04
CA ILE A 318 -16.40 -15.79 -8.30
C ILE A 318 -15.41 -16.77 -8.95
N THR A 319 -15.36 -16.80 -10.28
CA THR A 319 -14.45 -17.69 -11.02
C THR A 319 -13.07 -17.08 -11.22
N ASN A 320 -12.98 -15.75 -11.36
CA ASN A 320 -11.73 -15.01 -11.62
C ASN A 320 -11.42 -13.97 -10.52
N PRO A 321 -11.29 -14.39 -9.24
CA PRO A 321 -11.11 -13.46 -8.13
C PRO A 321 -9.81 -12.66 -8.22
N VAL A 322 -8.75 -13.22 -8.81
CA VAL A 322 -7.47 -12.52 -8.98
C VAL A 322 -7.62 -11.31 -9.92
N VAL A 323 -8.29 -11.48 -11.07
CA VAL A 323 -8.52 -10.37 -12.00
C VAL A 323 -9.42 -9.32 -11.37
N PHE A 324 -10.47 -9.75 -10.67
CA PHE A 324 -11.36 -8.84 -9.96
C PHE A 324 -10.60 -7.99 -8.93
N LEU A 325 -9.85 -8.62 -8.03
CA LEU A 325 -9.12 -7.92 -6.97
C LEU A 325 -7.96 -7.05 -7.49
N SER A 326 -7.33 -7.44 -8.60
CA SER A 326 -6.31 -6.60 -9.25
C SER A 326 -6.87 -5.31 -9.85
N GLU A 327 -8.19 -5.22 -10.08
CA GLU A 327 -8.84 -4.01 -10.59
C GLU A 327 -9.39 -3.12 -9.45
N ILE A 328 -9.66 -3.68 -8.27
CA ILE A 328 -10.23 -2.95 -7.13
C ILE A 328 -9.24 -1.93 -6.58
N ASN A 329 -9.73 -0.72 -6.26
CA ASN A 329 -8.97 0.29 -5.54
C ASN A 329 -8.99 0.06 -4.02
N LEU A 330 -8.01 -0.69 -3.51
CA LEU A 330 -7.89 -1.00 -2.07
C LEU A 330 -7.74 0.26 -1.21
N ILE A 331 -7.13 1.34 -1.73
CA ILE A 331 -6.97 2.60 -1.00
C ILE A 331 -8.33 3.24 -0.75
N ASN A 332 -9.24 3.23 -1.74
CA ASN A 332 -10.60 3.73 -1.55
C ASN A 332 -11.43 2.84 -0.63
N VAL A 333 -11.26 1.51 -0.68
CA VAL A 333 -11.91 0.57 0.26
C VAL A 333 -11.53 0.92 1.71
N ILE A 334 -10.23 1.13 1.96
CA ILE A 334 -9.73 1.55 3.28
C ILE A 334 -10.30 2.93 3.64
N ARG A 335 -10.25 3.90 2.72
CA ARG A 335 -10.76 5.25 2.95
C ARG A 335 -12.25 5.24 3.33
N PHE A 336 -13.07 4.53 2.56
CA PHE A 336 -14.50 4.35 2.84
C PHE A 336 -14.72 3.72 4.22
N SER A 337 -13.99 2.66 4.55
CA SER A 337 -14.07 1.99 5.84
C SER A 337 -13.71 2.93 7.01
N THR A 338 -12.66 3.75 6.86
CA THR A 338 -12.30 4.75 7.88
C THR A 338 -13.34 5.87 8.04
N LEU A 339 -14.09 6.19 6.99
CA LEU A 339 -15.16 7.20 7.04
C LEU A 339 -16.42 6.67 7.70
N ILE A 340 -16.68 5.35 7.67
CA ILE A 340 -17.78 4.72 8.41
C ILE A 340 -17.54 4.80 9.93
N LEU A 341 -16.27 4.76 10.34
CA LEU A 341 -15.88 4.81 11.76
C LEU A 341 -15.82 6.24 12.33
N LYS A 342 -16.09 7.26 11.52
CA LYS A 342 -16.16 8.68 11.91
C LYS A 342 -17.62 9.14 11.94
#